data_AF-A0A349EDG9-F1
#
_entry.id   AF-A0A349EDG9-F1
#
_cell.length_a   1.000
_cell.length_b   1.000
_cell.length_c   1.000
_cell.angle_alpha   90.00
_cell.angle_beta   90.00
_cell.angle_gamma   90.00
#
_symmetry.space_group_name_H-M   'P 1'
#
loop_
_entity.id
_entity.type
_entity.pdbx_description
1 polymer ?
#
loop_
_entity_poly.entity_id
_entity_poly.type
_entity_poly.pdbx_seq_one_letter_code
_entity_poly.pdbx_strand_id
1 'polypeptide(L)'
;HLPLPASDHDEARYQEPLPPGRLPRDRAVRKVSSAADTVIYAATAYLNLASDSELLHIADRVKPSQYHSCFPDPISEDTLRHLKVRFHSLQALYDTHVAETEVESLDTDLPILRGHISIVYHLLEIATHLVHYYERHLNTKTGDASLRRNPIISTTALMPLLMNYAIAYAGYYLREGRCLCLAMLKHYAEVSKIEAPVPSYRGFHVRPATLIAKIAQHYGSPITMELDDQCYDASSPMEIFRANERINARKRRWLAAEIGHLPLSSEEPSDAHQIRAAVLEVILKLAEQGKVIIYQQPLHLSEAFSEDGILLEKVTTEIARLLATGQIDIHTDLRITFTGDKRVLSDLDLLARSGYGEDNFGNNVNLPRELAYLRR
;
A
#
# COMPACT_ATOMS: atom_id res chain seq x y z
N HIS A 1 58.15 -21.99 61.05
CA HIS A 1 56.95 -22.37 60.29
C HIS A 1 55.73 -21.89 61.05
N LEU A 2 55.11 -20.79 60.60
CA LEU A 2 53.81 -20.35 61.12
C LEU A 2 52.71 -21.21 60.47
N PRO A 3 51.72 -21.71 61.22
CA PRO A 3 50.63 -22.49 60.64
C PRO A 3 49.71 -21.58 59.83
N LEU A 4 49.36 -22.01 58.62
CA LEU A 4 48.32 -21.37 57.81
C LEU A 4 46.98 -21.53 58.56
N PRO A 5 46.17 -20.46 58.68
CA PRO A 5 44.88 -20.55 59.34
C PRO A 5 43.96 -21.48 58.53
N ALA A 6 43.20 -22.31 59.22
CA ALA A 6 42.20 -23.18 58.61
C ALA A 6 41.25 -22.33 57.76
N SER A 7 41.24 -22.62 56.47
CA SER A 7 40.44 -21.90 55.48
C SER A 7 38.97 -22.23 55.65
N ASP A 8 38.28 -21.46 56.48
CA ASP A 8 36.82 -21.45 56.52
C ASP A 8 36.31 -20.60 55.34
N HIS A 9 36.57 -21.09 54.12
CA HIS A 9 36.06 -20.50 52.88
C HIS A 9 34.64 -21.01 52.69
N ASP A 10 33.70 -20.42 53.42
CA ASP A 10 32.29 -20.57 53.13
C ASP A 10 31.99 -19.84 51.81
N GLU A 11 31.92 -20.57 50.69
CA GLU A 11 31.64 -20.05 49.34
C GLU A 11 30.39 -19.15 49.31
N ALA A 12 29.45 -19.35 50.24
CA ALA A 12 28.26 -18.53 50.41
C ALA A 12 28.58 -17.06 50.73
N ARG A 13 29.72 -16.75 51.38
CA ARG A 13 30.14 -15.36 51.67
C ARG A 13 30.62 -14.59 50.44
N TYR A 14 30.92 -15.29 49.34
CA TYR A 14 31.37 -14.70 48.09
C TYR A 14 30.30 -14.74 46.99
N GLN A 15 29.11 -15.28 47.28
CA GLN A 15 27.97 -15.15 46.38
C GLN A 15 27.47 -13.71 46.41
N GLU A 16 27.66 -12.99 45.32
CA GLU A 16 27.05 -11.68 45.11
C GLU A 16 25.61 -11.92 44.60
N PRO A 17 24.56 -11.64 45.40
CA PRO A 17 23.19 -11.75 44.93
C PRO A 17 22.95 -10.66 43.89
N LEU A 18 23.05 -11.03 42.62
CA LEU A 18 22.74 -10.12 41.52
C LEU A 18 21.27 -9.71 41.63
N PRO A 19 20.95 -8.41 41.46
CA PRO A 19 19.57 -8.01 41.37
C PRO A 19 18.91 -8.75 40.20
N PRO A 20 17.58 -8.93 40.21
CA PRO A 20 16.83 -9.68 39.19
C PRO A 20 16.90 -9.10 37.76
N GLY A 21 17.78 -8.13 37.51
CA GLY A 21 18.01 -7.47 36.23
C GLY A 21 16.89 -6.50 35.84
N ARG A 22 15.84 -6.38 36.65
CA ARG A 22 14.71 -5.47 36.43
C ARG A 22 14.23 -4.92 37.76
N LEU A 23 13.93 -3.63 37.78
CA LEU A 23 13.27 -3.01 38.91
C LEU A 23 11.80 -3.47 38.97
N PRO A 24 11.19 -3.53 40.17
CA PRO A 24 9.76 -3.78 40.31
C PRO A 24 8.94 -2.82 39.45
N ARG A 25 7.88 -3.31 38.80
CA ARG A 25 6.97 -2.48 37.99
C ARG A 25 5.96 -1.79 38.91
N ASP A 26 6.43 -0.85 39.72
CA ASP A 26 5.68 -0.11 40.72
C ASP A 26 5.09 1.21 40.20
N ARG A 27 5.42 1.58 38.96
CA ARG A 27 4.86 2.73 38.27
C ARG A 27 3.41 2.48 37.85
N ALA A 28 2.52 3.44 38.16
CA ALA A 28 1.10 3.34 37.82
C ALA A 28 0.89 3.23 36.30
N VAL A 29 0.07 2.27 35.89
CA VAL A 29 -0.31 2.04 34.50
C VAL A 29 -1.09 3.25 33.98
N ARG A 30 -0.68 3.76 32.81
CA ARG A 30 -1.33 4.91 32.17
C ARG A 30 -2.61 4.46 31.47
N LYS A 31 -3.73 5.13 31.75
CA LYS A 31 -4.96 5.01 30.95
C LYS A 31 -4.98 6.10 29.88
N VAL A 32 -4.77 5.70 28.63
CA VAL A 32 -4.80 6.59 27.47
C VAL A 32 -5.81 6.03 26.49
N SER A 33 -6.91 6.75 26.26
CA SER A 33 -8.02 6.28 25.41
C SER A 33 -7.61 6.01 23.96
N SER A 34 -6.56 6.68 23.47
CA SER A 34 -6.05 6.56 22.09
C SER A 34 -4.85 5.61 21.95
N ALA A 35 -4.50 4.84 23.00
CA ALA A 35 -3.36 3.92 22.93
C ALA A 35 -3.57 2.83 21.87
N ALA A 36 -4.78 2.28 21.79
CA ALA A 36 -5.13 1.29 20.76
C ALA A 36 -5.00 1.86 19.33
N ASP A 37 -5.50 3.07 19.09
CA ASP A 37 -5.33 3.76 17.78
C ASP A 37 -3.86 3.96 17.43
N THR A 38 -3.03 4.26 18.44
CA THR A 38 -1.58 4.44 18.26
C THR A 38 -0.89 3.11 17.95
N VAL A 39 -1.29 2.00 18.59
CA VAL A 39 -0.79 0.65 18.29
C VAL A 39 -1.04 0.30 16.83
N ILE A 40 -2.25 0.56 16.35
CA ILE A 40 -2.65 0.33 14.98
C ILE A 40 -1.77 1.15 14.04
N TYR A 41 -1.67 2.46 14.30
CA TYR A 41 -0.84 3.35 13.50
C TYR A 41 0.63 2.90 13.49
N ALA A 42 1.17 2.48 14.62
CA ALA A 42 2.55 2.01 14.73
C ALA A 42 2.77 0.72 13.91
N ALA A 43 1.85 -0.24 13.97
CA ALA A 43 1.91 -1.46 13.18
C ALA A 43 1.81 -1.15 11.67
N THR A 44 0.88 -0.29 11.27
CA THR A 44 0.75 0.18 9.88
C THR A 44 2.00 0.93 9.41
N ALA A 45 2.56 1.83 10.22
CA ALA A 45 3.79 2.54 9.91
C ALA A 45 4.99 1.58 9.74
N TYR A 46 5.06 0.53 10.57
CA TYR A 46 6.06 -0.53 10.43
C TYR A 46 5.92 -1.27 9.09
N LEU A 47 4.70 -1.66 8.70
CA LEU A 47 4.46 -2.34 7.42
C LEU A 47 4.89 -1.48 6.22
N ASN A 48 4.55 -0.20 6.24
CA ASN A 48 4.96 0.74 5.20
C ASN A 48 6.50 0.89 5.16
N LEU A 49 7.16 0.99 6.32
CA LEU A 49 8.62 1.00 6.39
C LEU A 49 9.23 -0.27 5.82
N ALA A 50 8.65 -1.42 6.12
CA ALA A 50 9.13 -2.70 5.61
C ALA A 50 9.04 -2.77 4.08
N SER A 51 7.95 -2.26 3.49
CA SER A 51 7.80 -2.16 2.04
C SER A 51 8.81 -1.21 1.40
N ASP A 52 9.14 -0.10 2.07
CA ASP A 52 10.10 0.90 1.58
C ASP A 52 11.58 0.47 1.73
N SER A 53 11.86 -0.63 2.43
CA SER A 53 13.21 -1.02 2.86
C SER A 53 13.79 -2.21 2.08
N GLU A 54 13.43 -2.38 0.80
CA GLU A 54 13.94 -3.47 -0.05
C GLU A 54 15.47 -3.58 -0.07
N LEU A 55 16.18 -2.47 0.12
CA LEU A 55 17.64 -2.45 0.20
C LEU A 55 18.19 -3.35 1.32
N LEU A 56 17.44 -3.59 2.40
CA LEU A 56 17.88 -4.45 3.50
C LEU A 56 17.88 -5.94 3.14
N HIS A 57 17.26 -6.31 2.01
CA HIS A 57 17.27 -7.67 1.48
C HIS A 57 18.39 -7.91 0.47
N ILE A 58 19.25 -6.91 0.21
CA ILE A 58 20.34 -7.06 -0.76
C ILE A 58 21.42 -8.05 -0.29
N ALA A 59 21.64 -8.16 1.02
CA ALA A 59 22.61 -9.10 1.58
C ALA A 59 22.28 -10.57 1.23
N ASP A 60 20.99 -10.90 1.09
CA ASP A 60 20.50 -12.23 0.70
C ASP A 60 20.73 -12.51 -0.80
N ARG A 61 20.91 -11.46 -1.63
CA ARG A 61 20.93 -11.55 -3.10
C ARG A 61 22.32 -11.41 -3.71
N VAL A 62 23.30 -10.90 -2.94
CA VAL A 62 24.63 -10.53 -3.45
C VAL A 62 25.72 -11.38 -2.79
N LYS A 63 26.63 -11.92 -3.61
CA LYS A 63 27.77 -12.69 -3.10
C LYS A 63 28.81 -11.78 -2.43
N PRO A 64 29.59 -12.26 -1.44
CA PRO A 64 30.61 -11.44 -0.78
C PRO A 64 31.61 -10.75 -1.70
N SER A 65 31.99 -11.39 -2.81
CA SER A 65 32.89 -10.80 -3.82
C SER A 65 32.29 -9.60 -4.56
N GLN A 66 30.98 -9.38 -4.46
CA GLN A 66 30.22 -8.37 -5.18
C GLN A 66 29.71 -7.25 -4.28
N TYR A 67 29.99 -7.24 -2.97
CA TYR A 67 29.47 -6.20 -2.07
C TYR A 67 29.83 -4.78 -2.51
N HIS A 68 31.02 -4.57 -3.07
CA HIS A 68 31.45 -3.27 -3.58
C HIS A 68 30.50 -2.67 -4.64
N SER A 69 29.76 -3.49 -5.41
CA SER A 69 28.83 -2.99 -6.42
C SER A 69 27.51 -2.47 -5.84
N CYS A 70 27.28 -2.64 -4.54
CA CYS A 70 26.06 -2.15 -3.86
C CYS A 70 26.18 -0.68 -3.42
N PHE A 71 27.34 -0.05 -3.66
CA PHE A 71 27.64 1.32 -3.23
C PHE A 71 27.88 2.24 -4.43
N PRO A 72 27.35 3.47 -4.43
CA PRO A 72 26.46 4.05 -3.41
C PRO A 72 24.97 3.65 -3.57
N ASP A 73 24.64 2.87 -4.60
CA ASP A 73 23.27 2.49 -4.92
C ASP A 73 23.14 0.95 -4.89
N PRO A 74 22.24 0.37 -4.07
CA PRO A 74 21.25 1.03 -3.21
C PRO A 74 21.72 1.39 -1.80
N ILE A 75 22.95 1.01 -1.41
CA ILE A 75 23.48 1.27 -0.07
C ILE A 75 24.38 2.51 -0.09
N SER A 76 23.97 3.54 0.65
CA SER A 76 24.81 4.69 0.99
C SER A 76 24.53 5.17 2.42
N GLU A 77 25.38 6.06 2.92
CA GLU A 77 25.16 6.69 4.22
C GLU A 77 23.80 7.40 4.26
N ASP A 78 23.40 8.03 3.16
CA ASP A 78 22.13 8.76 3.05
C ASP A 78 20.93 7.82 3.13
N THR A 79 20.91 6.73 2.34
CA THR A 79 19.78 5.79 2.33
C THR A 79 19.59 5.10 3.68
N LEU A 80 20.69 4.66 4.32
CA LEU A 80 20.64 4.05 5.65
C LEU A 80 20.24 5.04 6.75
N ARG A 81 20.73 6.28 6.68
CA ARG A 81 20.37 7.34 7.63
C ARG A 81 18.88 7.68 7.53
N HIS A 82 18.33 7.73 6.33
CA HIS A 82 16.90 7.96 6.12
C HIS A 82 16.05 6.89 6.81
N LEU A 83 16.35 5.61 6.58
CA LEU A 83 15.66 4.51 7.25
C LEU A 83 15.82 4.56 8.77
N LYS A 84 17.05 4.81 9.25
CA LYS A 84 17.36 4.91 10.68
C LYS A 84 16.45 5.94 11.37
N VAL A 85 16.32 7.14 10.81
CA VAL A 85 15.48 8.21 11.38
C VAL A 85 14.01 7.79 11.44
N ARG A 86 13.50 7.08 10.44
CA ARG A 86 12.11 6.63 10.44
C ARG A 86 11.85 5.55 11.50
N PHE A 87 12.75 4.59 11.67
CA PHE A 87 12.64 3.59 12.75
C PHE A 87 12.78 4.20 14.15
N HIS A 88 13.68 5.17 14.33
CA HIS A 88 13.76 5.93 15.58
C HIS A 88 12.46 6.69 15.88
N SER A 89 11.87 7.33 14.86
CA SER A 89 10.59 8.03 15.01
C SER A 89 9.46 7.09 15.39
N LEU A 90 9.44 5.88 14.82
CA LEU A 90 8.48 4.84 15.18
C LEU A 90 8.68 4.36 16.63
N GLN A 91 9.93 4.19 17.06
CA GLN A 91 10.22 3.83 18.45
C GLN A 91 9.76 4.93 19.42
N ALA A 92 10.04 6.19 19.10
CA ALA A 92 9.64 7.34 19.91
C ALA A 92 8.11 7.45 20.03
N LEU A 93 7.38 7.20 18.94
CA LEU A 93 5.92 7.14 18.96
C LEU A 93 5.41 6.07 19.94
N TYR A 94 5.94 4.85 19.82
CA TYR A 94 5.58 3.75 20.71
C TYR A 94 5.89 4.09 22.17
N ASP A 95 7.13 4.50 22.46
CA ASP A 95 7.61 4.77 23.82
C ASP A 95 6.82 5.93 24.46
N THR A 96 6.27 6.87 23.67
CA THR A 96 5.49 8.02 24.17
C THR A 96 4.02 7.66 24.46
N HIS A 97 3.39 6.92 23.54
CA HIS A 97 1.93 6.77 23.49
C HIS A 97 1.41 5.37 23.85
N VAL A 98 2.26 4.34 23.78
CA VAL A 98 1.89 2.95 24.02
C VAL A 98 2.58 2.38 25.26
N ALA A 99 3.86 2.68 25.46
CA ALA A 99 4.60 2.16 26.59
C ALA A 99 3.96 2.56 27.94
N GLU A 100 3.95 1.59 28.86
CA GLU A 100 3.37 1.70 30.21
C GLU A 100 1.85 1.97 30.23
N THR A 101 1.14 1.72 29.13
CA THR A 101 -0.32 1.79 29.10
C THR A 101 -0.99 0.46 29.45
N GLU A 102 -2.28 0.51 29.77
CA GLU A 102 -3.09 -0.69 30.02
C GLU A 102 -3.11 -1.62 28.80
N VAL A 103 -3.14 -1.06 27.58
CA VAL A 103 -3.09 -1.82 26.33
C VAL A 103 -1.79 -2.64 26.23
N GLU A 104 -0.63 -2.04 26.49
CA GLU A 104 0.65 -2.77 26.52
C GLU A 104 0.70 -3.84 27.61
N SER A 105 0.00 -3.65 28.73
CA SER A 105 -0.05 -4.65 29.79
C SER A 105 -0.92 -5.88 29.44
N LEU A 106 -1.90 -5.71 28.56
CA LEU A 106 -2.84 -6.74 28.15
C LEU A 106 -2.39 -7.50 26.90
N ASP A 107 -1.71 -6.80 25.97
CA ASP A 107 -1.25 -7.35 24.71
C ASP A 107 0.26 -7.64 24.74
N THR A 108 0.61 -8.92 24.81
CA THR A 108 1.99 -9.39 24.90
C THR A 108 2.79 -9.20 23.61
N ASP A 109 2.14 -8.94 22.48
CA ASP A 109 2.80 -8.71 21.20
C ASP A 109 3.43 -7.31 21.13
N LEU A 110 2.94 -6.36 21.95
CA LEU A 110 3.40 -4.98 21.94
C LEU A 110 4.87 -4.81 22.35
N PRO A 111 5.33 -5.38 23.48
CA PRO A 111 6.76 -5.41 23.81
C PRO A 111 7.62 -6.07 22.74
N ILE A 112 7.09 -7.08 22.03
CA ILE A 112 7.79 -7.78 20.94
C ILE A 112 7.92 -6.84 19.73
N LEU A 113 6.84 -6.16 19.34
CA LEU A 113 6.85 -5.15 18.27
C LEU A 113 7.87 -4.04 18.57
N ARG A 114 7.88 -3.51 19.80
CA ARG A 114 8.87 -2.53 20.25
C ARG A 114 10.29 -3.09 20.13
N GLY A 115 10.50 -4.36 20.48
CA GLY A 115 11.75 -5.08 20.28
C GLY A 115 12.20 -5.07 18.82
N HIS A 116 11.33 -5.44 17.88
CA HIS A 116 11.62 -5.39 16.43
C HIS A 116 12.01 -3.99 15.97
N ILE A 117 11.25 -2.97 16.36
CA ILE A 117 11.53 -1.57 16.02
C ILE A 117 12.94 -1.18 16.51
N SER A 118 13.25 -1.48 17.77
CA SER A 118 14.51 -1.11 18.40
C SER A 118 15.72 -1.84 17.79
N ILE A 119 15.59 -3.14 17.53
CA ILE A 119 16.65 -3.93 16.90
C ILE A 119 16.96 -3.39 15.50
N VAL A 120 15.93 -3.15 14.67
CA VAL A 120 16.12 -2.60 13.33
C VAL A 120 16.74 -1.20 13.39
N TYR A 121 16.28 -0.32 14.29
CA TYR A 121 16.86 1.00 14.50
C TYR A 121 18.37 0.93 14.81
N HIS A 122 18.77 0.13 15.80
CA HIS A 122 20.18 0.06 16.21
C HIS A 122 21.07 -0.66 15.18
N LEU A 123 20.55 -1.64 14.43
CA LEU A 123 21.30 -2.24 13.33
C LEU A 123 21.50 -1.24 12.18
N LEU A 124 20.51 -0.42 11.86
CA LEU A 124 20.64 0.69 10.91
C LEU A 124 21.62 1.75 11.39
N GLU A 125 21.69 2.02 12.70
CA GLU A 125 22.68 2.92 13.29
C GLU A 125 24.11 2.39 13.09
N ILE A 126 24.35 1.12 13.40
CA ILE A 126 25.64 0.44 13.13
C ILE A 126 25.97 0.51 11.63
N ALA A 127 25.02 0.13 10.76
CA ALA A 127 25.21 0.13 9.32
C ALA A 127 25.55 1.53 8.79
N THR A 128 24.88 2.58 9.29
CA THR A 128 25.14 3.97 8.91
C THR A 128 26.58 4.35 9.22
N HIS A 129 27.09 4.01 10.41
CA HIS A 129 28.47 4.32 10.79
C HIS A 129 29.51 3.53 9.97
N LEU A 130 29.24 2.25 9.69
CA LEU A 130 30.13 1.41 8.89
C LEU A 130 30.18 1.87 7.42
N VAL A 131 29.04 2.20 6.83
CA VAL A 131 28.96 2.75 5.46
C VAL A 131 29.63 4.11 5.39
N HIS A 132 29.35 4.98 6.36
CA HIS A 132 30.00 6.28 6.45
C HIS A 132 31.53 6.12 6.41
N TYR A 133 32.07 5.20 7.21
CA TYR A 133 33.50 4.94 7.24
C TYR A 133 34.01 4.38 5.90
N TYR A 134 33.27 3.46 5.28
CA TYR A 134 33.63 2.94 3.98
C TYR A 134 33.65 4.03 2.90
N GLU A 135 32.57 4.80 2.76
CA GLU A 135 32.41 5.82 1.71
C GLU A 135 33.40 6.97 1.86
N ARG A 136 33.59 7.50 3.08
CA ARG A 136 34.44 8.67 3.31
C ARG A 136 35.92 8.33 3.49
N HIS A 137 36.26 7.10 3.89
CA HIS A 137 37.65 6.76 4.26
C HIS A 137 38.24 5.56 3.52
N LEU A 138 37.48 4.57 3.07
CA LEU A 138 38.04 3.36 2.44
C LEU A 138 37.83 3.28 0.93
N ASN A 139 36.79 3.92 0.41
CA ASN A 139 36.41 3.85 -1.00
C ASN A 139 37.50 4.43 -1.90
N THR A 140 37.80 3.75 -3.01
CA THR A 140 38.88 4.16 -3.92
C THR A 140 38.61 5.48 -4.65
N LYS A 141 37.34 5.84 -4.85
CA LYS A 141 36.91 7.05 -5.56
C LYS A 141 36.74 8.24 -4.63
N THR A 142 36.20 8.02 -3.42
CA THR A 142 35.78 9.10 -2.50
C THR A 142 36.59 9.16 -1.20
N GLY A 143 37.39 8.13 -0.91
CA GLY A 143 38.08 7.98 0.37
C GLY A 143 39.41 8.73 0.47
N ASP A 144 39.69 9.27 1.66
CA ASP A 144 40.96 9.92 2.00
C ASP A 144 42.17 8.99 1.77
N ALA A 145 43.12 9.42 0.93
CA ALA A 145 44.25 8.58 0.53
C ALA A 145 45.21 8.22 1.68
N SER A 146 45.27 9.02 2.75
CA SER A 146 46.10 8.75 3.93
C SER A 146 45.47 7.66 4.80
N LEU A 147 44.16 7.76 5.04
CA LEU A 147 43.40 6.79 5.85
C LEU A 147 43.23 5.45 5.13
N ARG A 148 43.17 5.44 3.79
CA ARG A 148 43.18 4.19 3.00
C ARG A 148 44.47 3.38 3.14
N ARG A 149 45.61 4.03 3.36
CA ARG A 149 46.91 3.34 3.49
C ARG A 149 47.06 2.64 4.84
N ASN A 150 46.48 3.21 5.90
CA ASN A 150 46.47 2.63 7.25
C ASN A 150 45.05 2.70 7.84
N PRO A 151 44.13 1.84 7.39
CA PRO A 151 42.77 1.84 7.90
C PRO A 151 42.73 1.25 9.31
N ILE A 152 41.88 1.82 10.18
CA ILE A 152 41.61 1.30 11.53
C ILE A 152 40.95 -0.08 11.42
N ILE A 153 40.04 -0.24 10.45
CA ILE A 153 39.39 -1.51 10.11
C ILE A 153 39.57 -1.72 8.62
N SER A 154 40.16 -2.86 8.23
CA SER A 154 40.36 -3.20 6.83
C SER A 154 39.02 -3.41 6.11
N THR A 155 38.99 -3.12 4.80
CA THR A 155 37.79 -3.34 3.98
C THR A 155 37.30 -4.79 4.04
N THR A 156 38.21 -5.76 4.09
CA THR A 156 37.90 -7.20 4.20
C THR A 156 37.19 -7.55 5.51
N ALA A 157 37.50 -6.87 6.61
CA ALA A 157 36.82 -7.08 7.89
C ALA A 157 35.51 -6.27 7.99
N LEU A 158 35.50 -5.05 7.46
CA LEU A 158 34.34 -4.16 7.52
C LEU A 158 33.17 -4.66 6.66
N MET A 159 33.44 -5.15 5.45
CA MET A 159 32.39 -5.57 4.51
C MET A 159 31.45 -6.65 5.11
N PRO A 160 31.96 -7.74 5.72
CA PRO A 160 31.09 -8.71 6.40
C PRO A 160 30.30 -8.12 7.58
N LEU A 161 30.92 -7.27 8.41
CA LEU A 161 30.24 -6.62 9.54
C LEU A 161 29.07 -5.74 9.06
N LEU A 162 29.26 -5.04 7.95
CA LEU A 162 28.20 -4.24 7.36
C LEU A 162 27.12 -5.11 6.70
N MET A 163 27.51 -5.99 5.78
CA MET A 163 26.57 -6.70 4.92
C MET A 163 25.93 -7.90 5.62
N ASN A 164 26.72 -8.78 6.22
CA ASN A 164 26.26 -10.05 6.80
C ASN A 164 25.74 -9.91 8.22
N TYR A 165 26.14 -8.84 8.91
CA TYR A 165 25.63 -8.57 10.25
C TYR A 165 24.60 -7.43 10.22
N ALA A 166 25.04 -6.18 10.05
CA ALA A 166 24.14 -5.04 10.24
C ALA A 166 22.95 -5.04 9.25
N ILE A 167 23.20 -5.17 7.95
CA ILE A 167 22.15 -5.16 6.92
C ILE A 167 21.32 -6.44 6.94
N ALA A 168 21.97 -7.61 6.94
CA ALA A 168 21.25 -8.89 6.92
C ALA A 168 20.33 -9.08 8.13
N TYR A 169 20.80 -8.79 9.35
CA TYR A 169 19.93 -8.90 10.54
C TYR A 169 18.86 -7.81 10.56
N ALA A 170 19.13 -6.59 10.06
CA ALA A 170 18.10 -5.57 9.94
C ALA A 170 16.98 -6.06 9.00
N GLY A 171 17.32 -6.63 7.85
CA GLY A 171 16.36 -7.25 6.92
C GLY A 171 15.62 -8.45 7.51
N TYR A 172 16.29 -9.28 8.32
CA TYR A 172 15.67 -10.40 9.02
C TYR A 172 14.62 -9.93 10.03
N TYR A 173 14.98 -9.06 10.98
CA TYR A 173 14.05 -8.56 11.99
C TYR A 173 12.94 -7.69 11.40
N LEU A 174 13.21 -7.00 10.30
CA LEU A 174 12.21 -6.28 9.53
C LEU A 174 11.11 -7.23 9.02
N ARG A 175 11.51 -8.34 8.40
CA ARG A 175 10.60 -9.37 7.86
C ARG A 175 9.80 -10.06 8.95
N GLU A 176 10.42 -10.44 10.05
CA GLU A 176 9.71 -11.05 11.19
C GLU A 176 8.70 -10.08 11.82
N GLY A 177 9.10 -8.82 12.05
CA GLY A 177 8.20 -7.81 12.59
C GLY A 177 7.02 -7.48 11.65
N ARG A 178 7.19 -7.65 10.33
CA ARG A 178 6.10 -7.51 9.35
C ARG A 178 5.01 -8.56 9.59
N CYS A 179 5.40 -9.81 9.80
CA CYS A 179 4.48 -10.90 10.10
C CYS A 179 3.71 -10.63 11.41
N LEU A 180 4.40 -10.14 12.44
CA LEU A 180 3.81 -9.73 13.71
C LEU A 180 2.77 -8.62 13.52
N CYS A 181 3.11 -7.54 12.82
CA CYS A 181 2.19 -6.41 12.57
C CYS A 181 0.92 -6.85 11.84
N LEU A 182 1.03 -7.73 10.84
CA LEU A 182 -0.12 -8.28 10.12
C LEU A 182 -1.03 -9.11 11.03
N ALA A 183 -0.46 -9.88 11.97
CA ALA A 183 -1.23 -10.63 12.95
C ALA A 183 -1.94 -9.70 13.94
N MET A 184 -1.21 -8.71 14.48
CA MET A 184 -1.76 -7.73 15.41
C MET A 184 -2.91 -6.93 14.79
N LEU A 185 -2.75 -6.41 13.57
CA LEU A 185 -3.79 -5.61 12.91
C LEU A 185 -5.12 -6.36 12.75
N LYS A 186 -5.09 -7.68 12.61
CA LYS A 186 -6.31 -8.52 12.59
C LYS A 186 -7.02 -8.55 13.93
N HIS A 187 -6.30 -8.53 15.05
CA HIS A 187 -6.90 -8.50 16.39
C HIS A 187 -7.57 -7.17 16.69
N TYR A 188 -7.01 -6.07 16.16
CA TYR A 188 -7.56 -4.72 16.31
C TYR A 188 -8.56 -4.35 15.20
N ALA A 189 -8.92 -5.28 14.32
CA ALA A 189 -9.80 -5.00 13.19
C ALA A 189 -11.27 -5.00 13.60
N GLU A 190 -11.95 -3.86 13.40
CA GLU A 190 -13.40 -3.77 13.51
C GLU A 190 -14.03 -3.95 12.12
N VAL A 191 -14.63 -5.11 11.86
CA VAL A 191 -15.27 -5.39 10.57
C VAL A 191 -16.57 -4.58 10.44
N SER A 192 -16.69 -3.82 9.36
CA SER A 192 -17.87 -3.03 9.00
C SER A 192 -18.20 -3.21 7.52
N LYS A 193 -19.30 -2.59 7.08
CA LYS A 193 -19.71 -2.50 5.67
C LYS A 193 -20.04 -1.06 5.32
N ILE A 194 -19.69 -0.64 4.11
CA ILE A 194 -20.12 0.63 3.53
C ILE A 194 -20.63 0.39 2.11
N GLU A 195 -21.59 1.20 1.67
CA GLU A 195 -21.95 1.29 0.25
C GLU A 195 -21.33 2.54 -0.36
N ALA A 196 -20.56 2.37 -1.44
CA ALA A 196 -19.95 3.47 -2.17
C ALA A 196 -20.47 3.52 -3.62
N PRO A 197 -20.65 4.72 -4.21
CA PRO A 197 -21.05 4.84 -5.60
C PRO A 197 -19.94 4.35 -6.54
N VAL A 198 -20.32 3.77 -7.69
CA VAL A 198 -19.36 3.51 -8.77
C VAL A 198 -18.86 4.85 -9.34
N PRO A 199 -17.56 4.99 -9.68
CA PRO A 199 -17.05 6.19 -10.34
C PRO A 199 -17.86 6.54 -11.59
N SER A 200 -18.21 7.81 -11.73
CA SER A 200 -19.00 8.32 -12.86
C SER A 200 -18.26 8.15 -14.19
N TYR A 201 -16.95 8.42 -14.19
CA TYR A 201 -16.11 8.26 -15.36
C TYR A 201 -15.65 6.81 -15.52
N ARG A 202 -16.27 6.06 -16.43
CA ARG A 202 -15.86 4.69 -16.84
C ARG A 202 -15.76 3.65 -15.70
N GLY A 203 -16.39 3.92 -14.56
CA GLY A 203 -16.39 3.01 -13.41
C GLY A 203 -15.01 2.79 -12.79
N PHE A 204 -14.77 1.63 -12.19
CA PHE A 204 -13.48 1.30 -11.58
C PHE A 204 -12.43 0.89 -12.62
N HIS A 205 -12.02 1.85 -13.44
CA HIS A 205 -10.86 1.71 -14.31
C HIS A 205 -9.55 1.83 -13.52
N VAL A 206 -8.44 2.05 -14.22
CA VAL A 206 -7.07 2.02 -13.68
C VAL A 206 -6.93 2.87 -12.44
N ARG A 207 -7.40 4.11 -12.47
CA ARG A 207 -7.14 5.06 -11.38
C ARG A 207 -7.95 4.75 -10.12
N PRO A 208 -9.30 4.65 -10.15
CA PRO A 208 -10.07 4.27 -8.96
C PRO A 208 -9.62 2.92 -8.38
N ALA A 209 -9.40 1.91 -9.23
CA ALA A 209 -8.96 0.59 -8.79
C ALA A 209 -7.59 0.63 -8.08
N THR A 210 -6.64 1.40 -8.61
CA THR A 210 -5.32 1.54 -8.01
C THR A 210 -5.39 2.27 -6.68
N LEU A 211 -6.20 3.33 -6.56
CA LEU A 211 -6.33 4.09 -5.32
C LEU A 211 -6.97 3.26 -4.21
N ILE A 212 -8.02 2.49 -4.51
CA ILE A 212 -8.66 1.57 -3.56
C ILE A 212 -7.65 0.50 -3.10
N ALA A 213 -6.92 -0.12 -4.03
CA ALA A 213 -5.91 -1.11 -3.69
C ALA A 213 -4.79 -0.52 -2.81
N LYS A 214 -4.34 0.70 -3.11
CA LYS A 214 -3.35 1.41 -2.27
C LYS A 214 -3.88 1.67 -0.85
N ILE A 215 -5.16 1.98 -0.68
CA ILE A 215 -5.78 2.12 0.65
C ILE A 215 -5.72 0.77 1.39
N ALA A 216 -6.16 -0.32 0.76
CA ALA A 216 -6.12 -1.65 1.37
C ALA A 216 -4.69 -2.07 1.78
N GLN A 217 -3.72 -1.83 0.90
CA GLN A 217 -2.30 -2.14 1.13
C GLN A 217 -1.71 -1.29 2.25
N HIS A 218 -2.07 0.00 2.34
CA HIS A 218 -1.59 0.89 3.39
C HIS A 218 -1.92 0.36 4.78
N TYR A 219 -3.14 -0.12 4.99
CA TYR A 219 -3.58 -0.64 6.29
C TYR A 219 -3.29 -2.13 6.49
N GLY A 220 -2.82 -2.85 5.47
CA GLY A 220 -2.52 -4.28 5.55
C GLY A 220 -3.72 -5.18 5.92
N SER A 221 -4.94 -4.68 5.75
CA SER A 221 -6.18 -5.36 6.16
C SER A 221 -6.99 -5.77 4.93
N PRO A 222 -7.61 -6.96 4.92
CA PRO A 222 -8.39 -7.43 3.78
C PRO A 222 -9.65 -6.58 3.61
N ILE A 223 -9.97 -6.25 2.35
CA ILE A 223 -11.23 -5.61 1.97
C ILE A 223 -11.86 -6.46 0.87
N THR A 224 -13.15 -6.75 1.02
CA THR A 224 -13.95 -7.42 0.01
C THR A 224 -14.91 -6.43 -0.64
N MET A 225 -14.95 -6.42 -1.96
CA MET A 225 -15.90 -5.67 -2.77
C MET A 225 -16.98 -6.62 -3.27
N GLU A 226 -18.25 -6.33 -3.00
CA GLU A 226 -19.40 -7.18 -3.35
C GLU A 226 -20.23 -6.54 -4.48
N LEU A 227 -20.37 -7.26 -5.61
CA LEU A 227 -21.18 -6.86 -6.76
C LEU A 227 -21.96 -8.05 -7.32
N ASP A 228 -23.30 -7.96 -7.33
CA ASP A 228 -24.21 -9.00 -7.85
C ASP A 228 -23.86 -10.41 -7.31
N ASP A 229 -23.79 -10.55 -5.98
CA ASP A 229 -23.44 -11.77 -5.23
C ASP A 229 -22.02 -12.32 -5.48
N GLN A 230 -21.17 -11.58 -6.20
CA GLN A 230 -19.75 -11.91 -6.36
C GLN A 230 -18.88 -11.05 -5.45
N CYS A 231 -17.86 -11.69 -4.88
CA CYS A 231 -16.86 -11.05 -4.03
C CYS A 231 -15.54 -10.88 -4.80
N TYR A 232 -14.94 -9.70 -4.69
CA TYR A 232 -13.65 -9.34 -5.27
C TYR A 232 -12.71 -8.87 -4.17
N ASP A 233 -11.42 -9.18 -4.29
CA ASP A 233 -10.39 -8.67 -3.38
C ASP A 233 -10.04 -7.23 -3.75
N ALA A 234 -10.42 -6.27 -2.90
CA ALA A 234 -10.18 -4.85 -3.16
C ALA A 234 -8.72 -4.44 -2.91
N SER A 235 -7.85 -5.33 -2.42
CA SER A 235 -6.41 -5.10 -2.36
C SER A 235 -5.68 -5.38 -3.69
N SER A 236 -6.39 -6.04 -4.63
CA SER A 236 -5.90 -6.36 -5.98
C SER A 236 -6.57 -5.45 -7.01
N PRO A 237 -5.83 -4.54 -7.67
CA PRO A 237 -6.38 -3.72 -8.75
C PRO A 237 -7.05 -4.58 -9.83
N MET A 238 -6.47 -5.74 -10.16
CA MET A 238 -6.97 -6.66 -11.20
C MET A 238 -8.36 -7.23 -10.87
N GLU A 239 -8.63 -7.52 -9.59
CA GLU A 239 -9.94 -8.02 -9.17
C GLU A 239 -11.00 -6.91 -9.23
N ILE A 240 -10.63 -5.67 -8.88
CA ILE A 240 -11.51 -4.51 -9.04
C ILE A 240 -11.81 -4.25 -10.53
N PHE A 241 -10.81 -4.35 -11.41
CA PHE A 241 -11.02 -4.26 -12.86
C PHE A 241 -11.98 -5.33 -13.38
N ARG A 242 -11.85 -6.56 -12.87
CA ARG A 242 -12.76 -7.65 -13.23
C ARG A 242 -14.19 -7.36 -12.80
N ALA A 243 -14.38 -6.75 -11.63
CA ALA A 243 -15.68 -6.23 -11.21
C ALA A 243 -16.18 -5.14 -12.18
N ASN A 244 -15.29 -4.22 -12.62
CA ASN A 244 -15.64 -3.19 -13.59
C ASN A 244 -16.11 -3.74 -14.95
N GLU A 245 -15.52 -4.84 -15.42
CA GLU A 245 -15.98 -5.50 -16.65
C GLU A 245 -17.43 -5.98 -16.56
N ARG A 246 -17.88 -6.43 -15.37
CA ARG A 246 -19.29 -6.76 -15.15
C ARG A 246 -20.19 -5.52 -15.15
N ILE A 247 -19.73 -4.42 -14.55
CA ILE A 247 -20.42 -3.12 -14.61
C ILE A 247 -20.59 -2.69 -16.07
N ASN A 248 -19.52 -2.76 -16.86
CA ASN A 248 -19.52 -2.43 -18.28
C ASN A 248 -20.42 -3.38 -19.10
N ALA A 249 -20.46 -4.67 -18.76
CA ALA A 249 -21.39 -5.62 -19.37
C ALA A 249 -22.86 -5.34 -19.01
N ARG A 250 -23.14 -4.87 -17.79
CA ARG A 250 -24.48 -4.43 -17.37
C ARG A 250 -24.90 -3.17 -18.10
N LYS A 251 -24.01 -2.18 -18.20
CA LYS A 251 -24.22 -0.96 -19.01
C LYS A 251 -24.58 -1.30 -20.46
N ARG A 252 -23.80 -2.16 -21.11
CA ARG A 252 -24.06 -2.61 -22.50
C ARG A 252 -25.41 -3.31 -22.67
N ARG A 253 -25.78 -4.20 -21.74
CA ARG A 253 -27.10 -4.89 -21.77
C ARG A 253 -28.26 -3.92 -21.60
N TRP A 254 -28.13 -2.98 -20.67
CA TRP A 254 -29.13 -1.94 -20.45
C TRP A 254 -29.30 -1.05 -21.69
N LEU A 255 -28.20 -0.64 -22.32
CA LEU A 255 -28.22 0.15 -23.56
C LEU A 255 -28.97 -0.59 -24.67
N ALA A 256 -28.67 -1.87 -24.90
CA ALA A 256 -29.32 -2.65 -25.95
C ALA A 256 -30.84 -2.73 -25.74
N ALA A 257 -31.29 -2.89 -24.49
CA ALA A 257 -32.71 -2.86 -24.15
C ALA A 257 -33.34 -1.47 -24.41
N GLU A 258 -32.64 -0.40 -24.03
CA GLU A 258 -33.13 0.97 -24.20
C GLU A 258 -33.24 1.37 -25.68
N ILE A 259 -32.26 0.99 -26.50
CA ILE A 259 -32.32 1.20 -27.95
C ILE A 259 -33.48 0.42 -28.57
N GLY A 260 -33.75 -0.81 -28.09
CA GLY A 260 -34.88 -1.62 -28.56
C GLY A 260 -36.26 -1.00 -28.28
N HIS A 261 -36.37 -0.09 -27.30
CA HIS A 261 -37.61 0.65 -27.02
C HIS A 261 -37.78 1.90 -27.88
N LEU A 262 -36.75 2.32 -28.62
CA LEU A 262 -36.83 3.48 -29.49
C LEU A 262 -37.44 3.08 -30.84
N PRO A 263 -38.39 3.90 -31.38
CA PRO A 263 -38.95 3.65 -32.70
C PRO A 263 -37.88 3.92 -33.76
N LEU A 264 -37.13 2.89 -34.12
CA LEU A 264 -36.27 2.90 -35.30
C LEU A 264 -37.11 2.45 -36.49
N SER A 265 -37.07 3.19 -37.62
CA SER A 265 -37.78 2.78 -38.84
C SER A 265 -37.38 1.36 -39.22
N SER A 266 -38.38 0.51 -39.47
CA SER A 266 -38.24 -0.90 -39.82
C SER A 266 -37.83 -1.15 -41.28
N GLU A 267 -37.52 -0.09 -42.03
CA GLU A 267 -37.00 -0.22 -43.39
C GLU A 267 -35.53 -0.69 -43.33
N GLU A 268 -35.16 -1.67 -44.17
CA GLU A 268 -33.78 -2.08 -44.33
C GLU A 268 -32.95 -0.87 -44.80
N PRO A 269 -32.00 -0.38 -44.00
CA PRO A 269 -31.21 0.77 -44.36
C PRO A 269 -30.22 0.35 -45.46
N SER A 270 -30.39 0.91 -46.65
CA SER A 270 -29.54 0.59 -47.81
C SER A 270 -28.20 1.34 -47.79
N ASP A 271 -28.02 2.36 -46.95
CA ASP A 271 -26.88 3.27 -47.02
C ASP A 271 -26.25 3.55 -45.64
N ALA A 272 -24.91 3.58 -45.60
CA ALA A 272 -24.11 3.92 -44.42
C ALA A 272 -24.47 5.29 -43.84
N HIS A 273 -24.92 6.24 -44.68
CA HIS A 273 -25.38 7.54 -44.22
C HIS A 273 -26.62 7.45 -43.31
N GLN A 274 -27.58 6.56 -43.63
CA GLN A 274 -28.79 6.36 -42.83
C GLN A 274 -28.46 5.74 -41.46
N ILE A 275 -27.53 4.79 -41.43
CA ILE A 275 -27.07 4.16 -40.18
C ILE A 275 -26.39 5.21 -39.28
N ARG A 276 -25.53 6.07 -39.85
CA ARG A 276 -24.88 7.16 -39.10
C ARG A 276 -25.89 8.13 -38.51
N ALA A 277 -26.89 8.53 -39.30
CA ALA A 277 -27.95 9.42 -38.83
C ALA A 277 -28.73 8.79 -37.67
N ALA A 278 -29.12 7.52 -37.79
CA ALA A 278 -29.82 6.78 -36.73
C ALA A 278 -29.00 6.66 -35.45
N VAL A 279 -27.69 6.37 -35.55
CA VAL A 279 -26.79 6.30 -34.38
C VAL A 279 -26.73 7.65 -33.66
N LEU A 280 -26.54 8.75 -34.40
CA LEU A 280 -26.48 10.09 -33.84
C LEU A 280 -27.81 10.51 -33.19
N GLU A 281 -28.94 10.22 -33.84
CA GLU A 281 -30.27 10.50 -33.30
C GLU A 281 -30.52 9.76 -31.99
N VAL A 282 -30.19 8.46 -31.93
CA VAL A 282 -30.31 7.66 -30.71
C VAL A 282 -29.44 8.22 -29.59
N ILE A 283 -28.17 8.55 -29.87
CA ILE A 283 -27.26 9.11 -28.87
C ILE A 283 -27.76 10.46 -28.35
N LEU A 284 -28.20 11.36 -29.24
CA LEU A 284 -28.75 12.66 -28.86
C LEU A 284 -29.97 12.50 -27.97
N LYS A 285 -30.91 11.62 -28.34
CA LYS A 285 -32.11 11.35 -27.55
C LYS A 285 -31.79 10.76 -26.17
N LEU A 286 -30.81 9.86 -26.08
CA LEU A 286 -30.36 9.32 -24.79
C LEU A 286 -29.63 10.38 -23.96
N ALA A 287 -28.85 11.26 -24.58
CA ALA A 287 -28.16 12.36 -23.91
C ALA A 287 -29.15 13.42 -23.39
N GLU A 288 -30.19 13.77 -24.16
CA GLU A 288 -31.28 14.66 -23.72
C GLU A 288 -32.04 14.12 -22.51
N GLN A 289 -32.14 12.80 -22.39
CA GLN A 289 -32.73 12.12 -21.23
C GLN A 289 -31.75 11.99 -20.06
N GLY A 290 -30.51 12.48 -20.17
CA GLY A 290 -29.48 12.35 -19.15
C GLY A 290 -28.94 10.93 -18.97
N LYS A 291 -29.21 10.03 -19.91
CA LYS A 291 -28.83 8.61 -19.82
C LYS A 291 -27.42 8.32 -20.35
N VAL A 292 -26.93 9.15 -21.26
CA VAL A 292 -25.61 9.01 -21.90
C VAL A 292 -24.78 10.27 -21.68
N ILE A 293 -23.51 10.08 -21.38
CA ILE A 293 -22.49 11.12 -21.26
C ILE A 293 -21.61 11.07 -22.50
N ILE A 294 -21.39 12.22 -23.14
CA ILE A 294 -20.55 12.36 -24.33
C ILE A 294 -19.22 13.00 -23.92
N TYR A 295 -18.12 12.26 -24.08
CA TYR A 295 -16.78 12.75 -23.73
C TYR A 295 -16.04 13.37 -24.92
N GLN A 296 -16.38 12.97 -26.14
CA GLN A 296 -15.71 13.42 -27.34
C GLN A 296 -16.69 13.98 -28.37
N GLN A 297 -16.33 15.13 -28.95
CA GLN A 297 -17.03 15.72 -30.08
C GLN A 297 -16.01 16.20 -31.14
N PRO A 298 -16.21 15.88 -32.44
CA PRO A 298 -17.28 15.03 -32.98
C PRO A 298 -17.09 13.54 -32.62
N LEU A 299 -18.17 12.76 -32.65
CA LEU A 299 -18.10 11.31 -32.50
C LEU A 299 -17.45 10.70 -33.75
N HIS A 300 -16.44 9.86 -33.54
CA HIS A 300 -15.76 9.12 -34.59
C HIS A 300 -16.48 7.79 -34.83
N LEU A 301 -17.43 7.80 -35.78
CA LEU A 301 -18.17 6.63 -36.24
C LEU A 301 -17.37 5.78 -37.23
N SER A 302 -17.72 4.49 -37.35
CA SER A 302 -17.10 3.56 -38.30
C SER A 302 -17.29 4.01 -39.75
N GLU A 303 -16.25 3.83 -40.58
CA GLU A 303 -16.30 4.11 -42.03
C GLU A 303 -17.24 3.15 -42.77
N ALA A 304 -17.25 1.89 -42.38
CA ALA A 304 -18.14 0.86 -42.89
C ALA A 304 -18.91 0.19 -41.74
N PHE A 305 -20.14 -0.21 -42.02
CA PHE A 305 -20.99 -0.99 -41.12
C PHE A 305 -21.11 -2.43 -41.65
N SER A 306 -21.42 -3.39 -40.77
CA SER A 306 -21.65 -4.77 -41.19
C SER A 306 -22.73 -4.82 -42.28
N GLU A 307 -22.51 -5.64 -43.31
CA GLU A 307 -23.49 -5.86 -44.38
C GLU A 307 -24.70 -6.63 -43.85
N ASP A 308 -24.47 -7.56 -42.92
CA ASP A 308 -25.49 -8.40 -42.30
C ASP A 308 -26.19 -7.73 -41.09
N GLY A 309 -27.44 -8.12 -40.84
CA GLY A 309 -28.22 -7.72 -39.66
C GLY A 309 -29.21 -6.58 -39.88
N ILE A 310 -30.17 -6.44 -38.96
CA ILE A 310 -31.19 -5.38 -39.02
C ILE A 310 -30.64 -4.03 -38.54
N LEU A 311 -31.29 -2.91 -38.88
CA LEU A 311 -30.86 -1.54 -38.47
C LEU A 311 -30.57 -1.46 -36.97
N LEU A 312 -31.44 -2.04 -36.13
CA LEU A 312 -31.28 -2.07 -34.68
C LEU A 312 -29.96 -2.70 -34.24
N GLU A 313 -29.56 -3.82 -34.86
CA GLU A 313 -28.30 -4.51 -34.55
C GLU A 313 -27.09 -3.67 -34.96
N LYS A 314 -27.14 -3.04 -36.15
CA LYS A 314 -26.07 -2.16 -36.64
C LYS A 314 -25.89 -0.95 -35.74
N VAL A 315 -26.99 -0.30 -35.34
CA VAL A 315 -26.99 0.85 -34.40
C VAL A 315 -26.46 0.43 -33.03
N THR A 316 -26.97 -0.67 -32.48
CA THR A 316 -26.55 -1.18 -31.16
C THR A 316 -25.07 -1.52 -31.14
N THR A 317 -24.56 -2.15 -32.21
CA THR A 317 -23.14 -2.51 -32.34
C THR A 317 -22.26 -1.28 -32.41
N GLU A 318 -22.65 -0.26 -33.18
CA GLU A 318 -21.87 0.97 -33.30
C GLU A 318 -21.85 1.76 -31.98
N ILE A 319 -22.98 1.87 -31.28
CA ILE A 319 -23.01 2.55 -29.98
C ILE A 319 -22.20 1.76 -28.93
N ALA A 320 -22.25 0.42 -28.96
CA ALA A 320 -21.40 -0.42 -28.12
C ALA A 320 -19.90 -0.21 -28.41
N ARG A 321 -19.53 0.04 -29.68
CA ARG A 321 -18.16 0.40 -30.07
C ARG A 321 -17.77 1.78 -29.54
N LEU A 322 -18.67 2.76 -29.57
CA LEU A 322 -18.43 4.09 -28.99
C LEU A 322 -18.22 4.02 -27.47
N LEU A 323 -18.95 3.16 -26.77
CA LEU A 323 -18.71 2.85 -25.35
C LEU A 323 -17.33 2.21 -25.14
N ALA A 324 -16.97 1.21 -25.95
CA ALA A 324 -15.70 0.50 -25.82
C ALA A 324 -14.48 1.38 -26.15
N THR A 325 -14.61 2.30 -27.11
CA THR A 325 -13.62 3.34 -27.41
C THR A 325 -13.66 4.50 -26.40
N GLY A 326 -14.69 4.52 -25.55
CA GLY A 326 -14.89 5.48 -24.48
C GLY A 326 -15.14 6.92 -24.95
N GLN A 327 -15.67 7.06 -26.17
CA GLN A 327 -16.17 8.34 -26.69
C GLN A 327 -17.46 8.78 -25.98
N ILE A 328 -18.21 7.79 -25.49
CA ILE A 328 -19.41 7.97 -24.67
C ILE A 328 -19.37 7.02 -23.47
N ASP A 329 -20.19 7.28 -22.46
CA ASP A 329 -20.47 6.37 -21.35
C ASP A 329 -21.93 6.48 -20.92
N ILE A 330 -22.40 5.51 -20.14
CA ILE A 330 -23.76 5.47 -19.61
C ILE A 330 -23.75 6.00 -18.18
N HIS A 331 -24.65 6.95 -17.92
CA HIS A 331 -24.89 7.43 -16.57
C HIS A 331 -25.39 6.27 -15.69
N THR A 332 -24.75 6.02 -14.55
CA THR A 332 -25.13 4.94 -13.65
C THR A 332 -25.06 5.36 -12.20
N ASP A 333 -26.15 5.10 -11.46
CA ASP A 333 -26.23 5.29 -10.01
C ASP A 333 -25.92 3.99 -9.26
N LEU A 334 -25.12 3.10 -9.86
CA LEU A 334 -24.77 1.83 -9.26
C LEU A 334 -23.97 2.09 -7.97
N ARG A 335 -24.29 1.34 -6.92
CA ARG A 335 -23.55 1.31 -5.66
C ARG A 335 -22.97 -0.07 -5.44
N ILE A 336 -21.83 -0.11 -4.77
CA ILE A 336 -21.09 -1.33 -4.46
C ILE A 336 -20.79 -1.36 -2.98
N THR A 337 -20.92 -2.54 -2.41
CA THR A 337 -20.68 -2.77 -0.99
C THR A 337 -19.21 -3.15 -0.77
N PHE A 338 -18.55 -2.44 0.12
CA PHE A 338 -17.22 -2.80 0.62
C PHE A 338 -17.35 -3.29 2.05
N THR A 339 -16.79 -4.47 2.30
CA THR A 339 -16.72 -5.11 3.61
C THR A 339 -15.26 -5.18 4.04
N GLY A 340 -14.95 -4.73 5.25
CA GLY A 340 -13.57 -4.70 5.72
C GLY A 340 -13.43 -3.94 7.03
N ASP A 341 -12.19 -3.67 7.40
CA ASP A 341 -11.89 -2.90 8.60
C ASP A 341 -12.42 -1.46 8.49
N LYS A 342 -13.11 -1.00 9.53
CA LYS A 342 -13.74 0.31 9.62
C LYS A 342 -12.82 1.48 9.29
N ARG A 343 -11.54 1.42 9.65
CA ARG A 343 -10.54 2.47 9.37
C ARG A 343 -10.30 2.59 7.87
N VAL A 344 -10.13 1.43 7.24
CA VAL A 344 -9.89 1.30 5.80
C VAL A 344 -11.13 1.72 5.01
N LEU A 345 -12.30 1.33 5.50
CA LEU A 345 -13.58 1.75 4.93
C LEU A 345 -13.82 3.25 5.10
N SER A 346 -13.34 3.88 6.19
CA SER A 346 -13.43 5.34 6.36
C SER A 346 -12.66 6.08 5.26
N ASP A 347 -11.44 5.65 4.95
CA ASP A 347 -10.64 6.24 3.87
C ASP A 347 -11.21 5.92 2.48
N LEU A 348 -11.81 4.74 2.31
CA LEU A 348 -12.51 4.38 1.09
C LEU A 348 -13.76 5.25 0.88
N ASP A 349 -14.57 5.48 1.92
CA ASP A 349 -15.73 6.38 1.85
C ASP A 349 -15.29 7.81 1.54
N LEU A 350 -14.20 8.28 2.15
CA LEU A 350 -13.63 9.59 1.85
C LEU A 350 -13.15 9.69 0.39
N LEU A 351 -12.49 8.64 -0.12
CA LEU A 351 -12.07 8.54 -1.52
C LEU A 351 -13.29 8.58 -2.46
N ALA A 352 -14.33 7.82 -2.14
CA ALA A 352 -15.56 7.75 -2.93
C ALA A 352 -16.30 9.10 -2.97
N ARG A 353 -16.43 9.78 -1.82
CA ARG A 353 -17.02 11.13 -1.73
C ARG A 353 -16.19 12.19 -2.46
N SER A 354 -14.91 11.93 -2.67
CA SER A 354 -13.99 12.81 -3.41
C SER A 354 -13.87 12.44 -4.89
N GLY A 355 -14.78 11.60 -5.42
CA GLY A 355 -14.79 11.21 -6.84
C GLY A 355 -13.68 10.24 -7.23
N TYR A 356 -13.13 9.47 -6.30
CA TYR A 356 -12.03 8.53 -6.57
C TYR A 356 -10.78 9.19 -7.20
N GLY A 357 -10.55 10.46 -6.88
CA GLY A 357 -9.42 11.24 -7.40
C GLY A 357 -9.60 11.71 -8.84
N GLU A 358 -10.81 11.65 -9.39
CA GLU A 358 -11.16 12.15 -10.72
C GLU A 358 -12.52 12.86 -10.75
N ASP A 359 -12.72 13.70 -11.76
CA ASP A 359 -14.03 14.30 -12.03
C ASP A 359 -14.84 13.44 -13.01
N ASN A 360 -16.05 13.89 -13.36
CA ASN A 360 -16.93 13.19 -14.30
C ASN A 360 -16.36 13.05 -15.72
N PHE A 361 -15.25 13.71 -16.05
CA PHE A 361 -14.59 13.68 -17.35
C PHE A 361 -13.23 12.99 -17.32
N GLY A 362 -12.83 12.42 -16.17
CA GLY A 362 -11.54 11.75 -15.99
C GLY A 362 -10.37 12.70 -15.71
N ASN A 363 -10.62 13.98 -15.44
CA ASN A 363 -9.57 14.90 -15.03
C ASN A 363 -9.18 14.66 -13.57
N ASN A 364 -7.90 14.89 -13.26
CA ASN A 364 -7.37 14.69 -11.92
C ASN A 364 -8.01 15.64 -10.90
N VAL A 365 -8.59 15.08 -9.85
CA VAL A 365 -9.04 15.85 -8.67
C VAL A 365 -8.04 15.66 -7.54
N ASN A 366 -7.78 16.74 -6.81
CA ASN A 366 -6.90 16.70 -5.65
C ASN A 366 -7.52 15.84 -4.55
N LEU A 367 -6.78 14.82 -4.11
CA LEU A 367 -7.18 14.01 -2.97
C LEU A 367 -7.17 14.84 -1.68
N PRO A 368 -8.10 14.58 -0.74
CA PRO A 368 -8.09 15.12 0.62
C PRO A 368 -6.74 14.93 1.31
N ARG A 369 -6.46 15.77 2.32
CA ARG A 369 -5.15 15.76 3.03
C ARG A 369 -4.93 14.44 3.78
N GLU A 370 -6.01 13.87 4.28
CA GLU A 370 -6.09 12.59 4.96
C GLU A 370 -5.58 11.46 4.05
N LEU A 371 -5.84 11.54 2.74
CA LEU A 371 -5.43 10.56 1.72
C LEU A 371 -4.11 10.95 1.03
N ALA A 372 -3.33 11.89 1.57
CA ALA A 372 -2.09 12.36 0.95
C ALA A 372 -1.04 11.25 0.77
N TYR A 373 -1.10 10.18 1.57
CA TYR A 373 -0.21 9.02 1.45
C TYR A 373 -0.41 8.25 0.14
N LEU A 374 -1.56 8.36 -0.53
CA LEU A 374 -1.83 7.71 -1.82
C LEU A 374 -1.06 8.35 -2.99
N ARG A 375 -0.52 9.56 -2.80
CA ARG A 375 0.28 10.29 -3.80
C ARG A 375 1.71 9.76 -3.93
N ARG A 376 2.15 8.93 -2.98
CA ARG A 376 3.49 8.34 -2.94
C ARG A 376 3.62 7.16 -3.89
#